data_AF-A0A3B0QUP1-F1
#
_entry.id   AF-A0A3B0QUP1-F1
#
_cell.length_a   1.000
_cell.length_b   1.000
_cell.length_c   1.000
_cell.angle_alpha   90.00
_cell.angle_beta   90.00
_cell.angle_gamma   90.00
#
_symmetry.space_group_name_H-M   'P 1'
#
loop_
_entity.id
_entity.type
_entity.pdbx_description
1 polymer ?
#
loop_
_entity_poly.entity_id
_entity_poly.type
_entity_poly.pdbx_seq_one_letter_code
_entity_poly.pdbx_strand_id
1 'polypeptide(L)'
;MVNKTSYILVVTITCFLASTLFMNCFLVVPEALAGEGFYRSPSSREIKEEQMRSRFNLIKAVQHKLNVKGYDAGPVDGFMGPKTEDALTAFQKENGLISDGTIRRQTLKALGLVQ
;
A
#
# COMPACT_ATOMS: atom_id res chain seq x y z
N MET A 1 30.62 -28.94 31.74
CA MET A 1 31.27 -27.62 31.90
C MET A 1 32.35 -27.50 30.83
N VAL A 2 32.01 -26.90 29.68
CA VAL A 2 32.99 -26.54 28.64
C VAL A 2 33.33 -25.06 28.84
N ASN A 3 34.63 -24.77 28.88
CA ASN A 3 35.23 -23.56 29.42
C ASN A 3 34.97 -22.32 28.54
N LYS A 4 34.66 -21.15 29.15
CA LYS A 4 34.38 -19.86 28.46
C LYS A 4 35.50 -19.43 27.49
N THR A 5 36.71 -19.93 27.67
CA THR A 5 37.89 -19.61 26.85
C THR A 5 37.84 -20.23 25.44
N SER A 6 37.16 -21.36 25.24
CA SER A 6 37.03 -21.98 23.91
C SER A 6 36.06 -21.23 22.99
N TYR A 7 35.07 -20.52 23.56
CA TYR A 7 34.02 -19.85 22.78
C TYR A 7 34.51 -18.54 22.15
N ILE A 8 35.39 -17.81 22.85
CA ILE A 8 35.95 -16.54 22.36
C ILE A 8 36.81 -16.77 21.11
N LEU A 9 37.59 -17.85 21.09
CA LEU A 9 38.51 -18.17 20.00
C LEU A 9 37.77 -18.61 18.72
N VAL A 10 36.63 -19.28 18.85
CA VAL A 10 35.77 -19.68 17.72
C VAL A 10 35.02 -18.48 17.13
N VAL A 11 34.54 -17.55 17.97
CA VAL A 11 33.79 -16.36 17.53
C VAL A 11 34.67 -15.33 16.81
N THR A 12 35.95 -15.20 17.17
CA THR A 12 36.87 -14.29 16.46
C THR A 12 37.29 -14.82 15.09
N ILE A 13 37.45 -16.14 14.95
CA ILE A 13 37.85 -16.77 13.68
C ILE A 13 36.70 -16.72 12.66
N THR A 14 35.44 -16.87 13.09
CA THR A 14 34.29 -16.76 12.20
C THR A 14 34.01 -15.32 11.76
N CYS A 15 34.40 -14.31 12.54
CA CYS A 15 34.19 -12.90 12.19
C CYS A 15 35.21 -12.38 11.15
N PHE A 16 36.41 -12.96 11.07
CA PHE A 16 37.46 -12.49 10.15
C PHE A 16 37.34 -13.01 8.71
N LEU A 17 36.54 -14.06 8.47
CA LEU A 17 36.31 -14.63 7.14
C LEU A 17 35.06 -14.05 6.43
N ALA A 18 34.27 -13.22 7.11
CA ALA A 18 33.03 -12.66 6.57
C ALA A 18 33.21 -11.38 5.72
N SER A 19 34.45 -10.91 5.51
CA SER A 19 34.71 -9.59 4.91
C SER A 19 34.85 -9.54 3.38
N THR A 20 34.80 -10.66 2.64
CA THR A 20 35.13 -10.59 1.20
C THR A 20 34.20 -11.27 0.19
N LEU A 21 33.15 -12.01 0.57
CA LEU A 21 32.25 -12.59 -0.44
C LEU A 21 30.86 -12.88 0.13
N PHE A 22 29.86 -12.05 -0.19
CA PHE A 22 28.60 -12.45 -0.85
C PHE A 22 27.56 -11.32 -0.74
N MET A 23 27.02 -10.94 -1.91
CA MET A 23 25.62 -10.53 -2.08
C MET A 23 25.13 -9.30 -1.32
N ASN A 24 25.48 -8.16 -1.91
CA ASN A 24 24.58 -7.05 -2.18
C ASN A 24 23.08 -7.32 -1.87
N CYS A 25 22.71 -7.06 -0.61
CA CYS A 25 21.41 -6.61 -0.12
C CYS A 25 20.15 -7.25 -0.73
N PHE A 26 19.99 -8.57 -0.61
CA PHE A 26 18.69 -9.23 -0.77
C PHE A 26 18.58 -10.32 0.29
N LEU A 27 18.11 -9.96 1.50
CA LEU A 27 17.49 -10.83 2.52
C LEU A 27 17.33 -10.05 3.84
N VAL A 28 16.33 -9.16 3.87
CA VAL A 28 15.65 -8.85 5.14
C VAL A 28 14.48 -9.81 5.23
N VAL A 29 14.72 -11.01 5.76
CA VAL A 29 13.88 -11.74 6.74
C VAL A 29 14.74 -12.91 7.23
N PRO A 30 15.29 -12.89 8.47
CA PRO A 30 15.79 -14.11 9.09
C PRO A 30 14.58 -14.88 9.64
N GLU A 31 14.18 -15.90 8.90
CA GLU A 31 13.24 -16.92 9.34
C GLU A 31 13.86 -17.70 10.52
N ALA A 32 13.12 -17.76 11.63
CA ALA A 32 13.24 -18.70 12.73
C ALA A 32 14.38 -18.53 13.75
N LEU A 33 14.02 -18.10 14.97
CA LEU A 33 14.21 -18.88 16.20
C LEU A 33 13.34 -18.34 17.37
N ALA A 34 12.20 -19.01 17.55
CA ALA A 34 11.48 -19.29 18.79
C ALA A 34 10.87 -18.14 19.63
N GLY A 35 9.56 -17.95 19.45
CA GLY A 35 8.65 -17.25 20.37
C GLY A 35 7.27 -17.16 19.73
N GLU A 36 6.37 -18.07 20.09
CA GLU A 36 5.00 -18.18 19.57
C GLU A 36 4.27 -16.82 19.58
N GLY A 37 3.83 -16.35 18.39
CA GLY A 37 2.68 -15.44 18.30
C GLY A 37 2.91 -13.93 18.05
N PHE A 38 3.60 -13.53 16.97
CA PHE A 38 3.53 -12.11 16.54
C PHE A 38 3.30 -11.84 15.04
N TYR A 39 2.99 -12.84 14.20
CA TYR A 39 2.10 -12.54 13.06
C TYR A 39 0.68 -12.42 13.61
N ARG A 40 0.38 -11.29 14.28
CA ARG A 40 -0.99 -10.98 14.70
C ARG A 40 -1.79 -10.73 13.44
N SER A 41 -2.50 -11.76 12.98
CA SER A 41 -3.47 -11.61 11.89
C SER A 41 -4.44 -10.49 12.27
N PRO A 42 -4.60 -9.46 11.43
CA PRO A 42 -5.50 -8.36 11.72
C PRO A 42 -6.91 -8.92 11.89
N SER A 43 -7.58 -8.48 12.94
CA SER A 43 -8.95 -8.87 13.20
C SER A 43 -9.85 -8.39 12.06
N SER A 44 -10.96 -9.09 11.81
CA SER A 44 -11.91 -8.71 10.75
C SER A 44 -12.50 -7.30 10.90
N ARG A 45 -12.38 -6.67 12.08
CA ARG A 45 -12.78 -5.28 12.33
C ARG A 45 -11.71 -4.28 11.84
N GLU A 46 -10.44 -4.55 12.14
CA GLU A 46 -9.31 -3.73 11.69
C GLU A 46 -9.21 -3.72 10.16
N ILE A 47 -9.41 -4.88 9.50
CA ILE A 47 -9.43 -4.98 8.03
C ILE A 47 -10.56 -4.13 7.43
N LYS A 48 -11.75 -4.12 8.03
CA LYS A 48 -12.89 -3.33 7.55
C LYS A 48 -12.64 -1.83 7.68
N GLU A 49 -12.04 -1.40 8.78
CA GLU A 49 -11.69 0.01 9.01
C GLU A 49 -10.62 0.48 8.02
N GLU A 50 -9.59 -0.33 7.77
CA GLU A 50 -8.56 -0.04 6.78
C GLU A 50 -9.13 0.01 5.36
N GLN A 51 -9.98 -0.96 4.98
CA GLN A 51 -10.65 -0.96 3.68
C GLN A 51 -11.56 0.26 3.50
N MET A 52 -12.34 0.61 4.53
CA MET A 52 -13.19 1.81 4.51
C MET A 52 -12.36 3.08 4.37
N ARG A 53 -11.25 3.18 5.12
CA ARG A 53 -10.34 4.33 5.04
C ARG A 53 -9.67 4.44 3.68
N SER A 54 -9.21 3.32 3.12
CA SER A 54 -8.61 3.24 1.80
C SER A 54 -9.59 3.69 0.71
N ARG A 55 -10.83 3.17 0.75
CA ARG A 55 -11.89 3.59 -0.18
C ARG A 55 -12.22 5.08 -0.03
N PHE A 56 -12.31 5.58 1.19
CA PHE A 56 -12.58 6.99 1.45
C PHE A 56 -11.49 7.91 0.88
N ASN A 57 -10.22 7.55 1.09
CA ASN A 57 -9.09 8.26 0.51
C ASN A 57 -9.10 8.21 -1.03
N LEU A 58 -9.51 7.07 -1.61
CA LEU A 58 -9.65 6.93 -3.06
C LEU A 58 -10.70 7.90 -3.62
N ILE A 59 -11.89 7.99 -2.99
CA ILE A 59 -12.95 8.91 -3.42
C ILE A 59 -12.46 10.36 -3.35
N LYS A 60 -11.77 10.73 -2.28
CA LYS A 60 -11.15 12.05 -2.16
C LYS A 60 -10.16 12.34 -3.29
N ALA A 61 -9.30 11.38 -3.61
CA ALA A 61 -8.35 11.53 -4.71
C ALA A 61 -9.08 11.72 -6.06
N VAL A 62 -10.17 10.99 -6.29
CA VAL A 62 -11.02 11.13 -7.48
C VAL A 62 -11.68 12.52 -7.53
N GLN A 63 -12.37 12.93 -6.46
CA GLN A 63 -13.03 14.24 -6.38
C GLN A 63 -12.02 15.38 -6.62
N HIS A 64 -10.86 15.32 -5.97
CA HIS A 64 -9.80 16.30 -6.18
C HIS A 64 -9.35 16.34 -7.65
N LYS A 65 -9.10 15.18 -8.26
CA LYS A 65 -8.63 15.11 -9.64
C LYS A 65 -9.68 15.58 -10.65
N LEU A 66 -10.95 15.28 -10.41
CA LEU A 66 -12.07 15.78 -11.23
C LEU A 66 -12.14 17.31 -11.17
N ASN A 67 -12.07 17.88 -9.96
CA ASN A 67 -12.06 19.34 -9.77
C ASN A 67 -10.85 19.99 -10.46
N VAL A 68 -9.66 19.40 -10.36
CA VAL A 68 -8.44 19.89 -11.05
C VAL A 68 -8.59 19.84 -12.58
N LYS A 69 -9.31 18.85 -13.11
CA LYS A 69 -9.62 18.76 -14.54
C LYS A 69 -10.76 19.68 -14.98
N GLY A 70 -11.43 20.38 -14.05
CA GLY A 70 -12.50 21.34 -14.34
C GLY A 70 -13.91 20.77 -14.26
N TYR A 71 -14.10 19.53 -13.79
CA TYR A 71 -15.43 18.98 -13.51
C TYR A 71 -15.83 19.33 -12.06
N ASP A 72 -16.98 19.96 -11.85
CA ASP A 72 -17.49 20.29 -10.49
C ASP A 72 -17.97 19.02 -9.78
N ALA A 73 -17.04 18.32 -9.13
CA ALA A 73 -17.35 17.16 -8.30
C ALA A 73 -17.84 17.55 -6.88
N GLY A 74 -17.92 18.86 -6.58
CA GLY A 74 -18.21 19.38 -5.26
C GLY A 74 -17.02 19.29 -4.28
N PRO A 75 -17.28 19.34 -2.97
CA PRO A 75 -16.24 19.29 -1.95
C PRO A 75 -15.50 17.93 -1.93
N VAL A 76 -14.20 17.95 -1.62
CA VAL A 76 -13.36 16.74 -1.50
C VAL A 76 -13.55 16.09 -0.13
N ASP A 77 -14.76 15.61 0.12
CA ASP A 77 -15.21 15.08 1.40
C ASP A 77 -15.08 13.55 1.49
N GLY A 78 -14.83 12.86 0.38
CA GLY A 78 -14.74 11.39 0.32
C GLY A 78 -16.10 10.69 0.24
N PHE A 79 -17.18 11.45 0.00
CA PHE A 79 -18.53 10.92 -0.17
C PHE A 79 -18.95 10.94 -1.64
N MET A 80 -19.58 9.85 -2.09
CA MET A 80 -20.15 9.78 -3.42
C MET A 80 -21.50 10.50 -3.41
N GLY A 81 -21.50 11.78 -3.78
CA GLY A 81 -22.72 12.59 -3.93
C GLY A 81 -23.13 12.76 -5.40
N PRO A 82 -24.34 13.30 -5.66
CA PRO A 82 -24.85 13.48 -7.02
C PRO A 82 -23.91 14.35 -7.89
N LYS A 83 -23.31 15.39 -7.31
CA LYS A 83 -22.30 16.21 -8.00
C LYS A 83 -21.07 15.42 -8.43
N THR A 84 -20.56 14.56 -7.55
CA THR A 84 -19.41 13.71 -7.85
C THR A 84 -19.76 12.69 -8.93
N GLU A 85 -20.97 12.12 -8.89
CA GLU A 85 -21.46 11.19 -9.92
C GLU A 85 -21.63 11.87 -11.29
N ASP A 86 -22.20 13.08 -11.34
CA ASP A 86 -22.34 13.86 -12.57
C ASP A 86 -20.97 14.21 -13.16
N ALA A 87 -20.05 14.71 -12.33
CA ALA A 87 -18.67 15.03 -12.73
C ALA A 87 -17.92 13.79 -13.25
N LEU A 88 -18.10 12.64 -12.58
CA LEU A 88 -17.47 11.39 -12.98
C LEU A 88 -18.05 10.86 -14.29
N THR A 89 -19.36 10.95 -14.48
CA THR A 89 -20.05 10.56 -15.71
C THR A 89 -19.62 11.44 -16.88
N ALA A 90 -19.51 12.75 -16.68
CA ALA A 90 -19.01 13.68 -17.70
C ALA A 90 -17.56 13.36 -18.08
N PHE A 91 -16.68 13.15 -17.10
CA PHE A 91 -15.31 12.73 -17.34
C PHE A 91 -15.23 11.40 -18.10
N GLN A 92 -16.01 10.40 -17.69
CA GLN A 92 -16.05 9.10 -18.36
C GLN A 92 -16.51 9.22 -19.81
N LYS A 93 -17.56 10.00 -20.07
CA LYS A 93 -18.08 10.25 -21.43
C LYS A 93 -17.04 10.91 -22.34
N GLU A 94 -16.34 11.92 -21.83
CA GLU A 94 -15.31 12.63 -22.59
C GLU A 94 -14.08 11.77 -22.90
N ASN A 95 -13.75 10.84 -22.00
CA ASN A 95 -12.62 9.92 -22.16
C ASN A 95 -13.01 8.62 -22.89
N GLY A 96 -14.22 8.52 -23.45
CA GLY A 96 -14.70 7.33 -24.15
C GLY A 96 -14.84 6.08 -23.26
N LEU A 97 -15.03 6.28 -21.96
CA LEU A 97 -15.24 5.22 -20.97
C LEU A 97 -16.75 4.98 -20.76
N ILE A 98 -17.07 3.85 -20.12
CA ILE A 98 -18.43 3.58 -19.65
C ILE A 98 -18.82 4.64 -18.62
N SER A 99 -19.82 5.46 -18.95
CA SER A 99 -20.27 6.61 -18.17
C SER A 99 -21.39 6.23 -17.20
N ASP A 100 -21.10 5.33 -16.26
CA ASP A 100 -22.05 4.85 -15.26
C ASP A 100 -21.83 5.44 -13.87
N GLY A 101 -20.94 6.44 -13.74
CA GLY A 101 -20.61 7.05 -12.46
C GLY A 101 -19.89 6.09 -11.50
N THR A 102 -19.42 4.93 -11.97
CA THR A 102 -18.69 3.98 -11.12
C THR A 102 -17.18 4.14 -11.28
N ILE A 103 -16.47 4.24 -10.15
CA ILE A 103 -15.00 4.32 -10.14
C ILE A 103 -14.42 2.94 -10.50
N ARG A 104 -14.19 2.70 -11.80
CA ARG A 104 -13.47 1.53 -12.30
C ARG A 104 -11.98 1.78 -12.40
N ARG A 105 -11.20 0.69 -12.50
CA ARG A 105 -9.75 0.75 -12.75
C ARG A 105 -9.41 1.61 -13.98
N GLN A 106 -10.18 1.49 -15.05
CA GLN A 106 -10.00 2.28 -16.27
C GLN A 106 -10.17 3.78 -16.00
N THR A 107 -11.19 4.17 -15.23
CA THR A 107 -11.43 5.57 -14.83
C THR A 107 -10.30 6.07 -13.94
N LEU A 108 -9.83 5.28 -12.97
CA LEU A 108 -8.69 5.63 -12.13
C LEU A 108 -7.41 5.81 -12.96
N LYS A 109 -7.19 4.99 -13.98
CA LYS A 109 -6.05 5.08 -14.89
C LYS A 109 -6.11 6.36 -15.72
N ALA A 110 -7.28 6.69 -16.27
CA ALA A 110 -7.50 7.94 -17.00
C ALA A 110 -7.34 9.18 -16.10
N LEU A 111 -7.64 9.06 -14.81
CA LEU A 111 -7.36 10.10 -13.81
C LEU A 111 -5.88 10.13 -13.36
N GLY A 112 -5.06 9.15 -13.74
CA GLY A 112 -3.67 9.04 -13.32
C GLY A 112 -3.51 8.70 -11.83
N LEU A 113 -4.51 8.06 -11.22
CA LEU A 113 -4.48 7.61 -9.82
C LEU A 113 -3.91 6.20 -9.68
N VAL A 114 -3.92 5.43 -10.78
CA VAL A 114 -3.29 4.10 -10.89
C VAL A 114 -2.55 4.04 -12.21
N GLN A 115 -1.42 3.31 -12.24
CA GLN A 115 -0.57 3.15 -13.42
C GLN A 115 -0.70 1.73 -13.98
#